data_AF-A0A928E1D9-F1
#
_entry.id   AF-A0A928E1D9-F1
#
_cell.length_a   1.000
_cell.length_b   1.000
_cell.length_c   1.000
_cell.angle_alpha   90.00
_cell.angle_beta   90.00
_cell.angle_gamma   90.00
#
_symmetry.space_group_name_H-M   'P 1'
#
loop_
_entity.id
_entity.type
_entity.pdbx_description
1 polymer ?
#
loop_
_entity_poly.entity_id
_entity_poly.type
_entity_poly.pdbx_seq_one_letter_code
_entity_poly.pdbx_strand_id
1 'polypeptide(L)'
;MKKNNKKVAALENVNLLTLTSKVNEYIAKNDLTPTEDKVRLVQMTLRHHVHHFPKDIPFIAAVRKCGESQVVFSIKRTKYAVIEDIDISSETNVGKEFTISGVRYVQSDTINGYPRYKPIK
;
A
#
# COMPACT_ATOMS: atom_id res chain seq x y z
N MET A 1 -22.54 -25.77 2.13
CA MET A 1 -21.86 -24.62 2.77
C MET A 1 -20.39 -24.60 2.36
N LYS A 2 -19.97 -23.72 1.44
CA LYS A 2 -18.55 -23.58 1.07
C LYS A 2 -17.87 -22.68 2.09
N LYS A 3 -16.97 -23.23 2.92
CA LYS A 3 -16.07 -22.45 3.77
C LYS A 3 -15.12 -21.67 2.86
N ASN A 4 -15.44 -20.41 2.59
CA ASN A 4 -14.51 -19.50 1.91
C ASN A 4 -13.34 -19.18 2.85
N ASN A 5 -12.23 -19.92 2.70
CA ASN A 5 -10.92 -19.59 3.27
C ASN A 5 -10.36 -18.31 2.61
N LYS A 6 -11.04 -17.17 2.77
CA LYS A 6 -10.52 -15.83 2.43
C LYS A 6 -9.90 -15.10 3.63
N LYS A 7 -9.64 -15.80 4.74
CA LYS A 7 -8.53 -15.45 5.64
C LYS A 7 -7.30 -15.88 4.84
N VAL A 8 -6.38 -15.03 4.38
CA VAL A 8 -5.04 -14.93 5.01
C VAL A 8 -4.12 -13.95 4.22
N ALA A 9 -4.60 -13.07 3.33
CA ALA A 9 -3.70 -12.02 2.79
C ALA A 9 -3.11 -11.12 3.90
N ALA A 10 -3.82 -11.01 5.04
CA ALA A 10 -3.37 -10.32 6.24
C ALA A 10 -2.50 -11.16 7.20
N LEU A 11 -1.98 -12.34 6.79
CA LEU A 11 -0.94 -13.05 7.58
C LEU A 11 0.35 -13.29 6.78
N GLU A 12 0.47 -12.76 5.56
CA GLU A 12 1.74 -12.80 4.83
C GLU A 12 2.63 -11.62 5.23
N ASN A 13 3.94 -11.80 5.13
CA ASN A 13 4.92 -10.74 5.39
C ASN A 13 4.73 -9.60 4.39
N VAL A 14 4.79 -8.36 4.87
CA VAL A 14 4.77 -7.18 4.00
C VAL A 14 6.22 -6.82 3.68
N ASN A 15 6.63 -7.03 2.44
CA ASN A 15 7.98 -6.74 1.97
C ASN A 15 7.97 -5.56 1.00
N LEU A 16 8.58 -4.43 1.40
CA LEU A 16 8.58 -3.24 0.56
C LEU A 16 9.33 -3.44 -0.76
N LEU A 17 10.36 -4.30 -0.81
CA LEU A 17 11.05 -4.61 -2.07
C LEU A 17 10.12 -5.27 -3.11
N THR A 18 9.29 -6.21 -2.66
CA THR A 18 8.30 -6.88 -3.50
C THR A 18 7.22 -5.90 -3.95
N LEU A 19 6.76 -5.02 -3.05
CA LEU A 19 5.79 -3.98 -3.37
C LEU A 19 6.36 -2.95 -4.36
N THR A 20 7.64 -2.61 -4.23
CA THR A 20 8.35 -1.74 -5.18
C THR A 20 8.31 -2.31 -6.59
N SER A 21 8.66 -3.59 -6.75
CA SER A 21 8.64 -4.25 -8.07
C SER A 21 7.23 -4.21 -8.67
N LYS A 22 6.22 -4.58 -7.86
CA LYS A 22 4.80 -4.57 -8.21
C LYS A 22 4.24 -3.20 -8.62
N VAL A 23 4.66 -2.13 -7.94
CA VAL A 23 4.24 -0.77 -8.27
C VAL A 23 4.95 -0.28 -9.54
N ASN A 24 6.23 -0.60 -9.71
CA ASN A 24 7.00 -0.22 -10.89
C ASN A 24 6.48 -0.90 -12.16
N GLU A 25 6.11 -2.18 -12.07
CA GLU A 25 5.44 -2.89 -13.17
C GLU A 25 4.13 -2.21 -13.57
N TYR A 26 3.32 -1.77 -12.59
CA TYR A 26 2.09 -1.04 -12.86
C TYR A 26 2.35 0.31 -13.52
N ILE A 27 3.34 1.07 -13.03
CA ILE A 27 3.74 2.37 -13.60
C ILE A 27 4.19 2.20 -15.05
N ALA A 28 5.08 1.24 -15.32
CA ALA A 28 5.59 0.97 -16.66
C ALA A 28 4.47 0.52 -17.62
N LYS A 29 3.52 -0.29 -17.15
CA LYS A 29 2.39 -0.75 -17.95
C LYS A 29 1.41 0.37 -18.34
N ASN A 30 1.34 1.44 -17.55
CA ASN A 30 0.41 2.56 -17.76
C ASN A 30 1.12 3.81 -18.27
N ASP A 31 2.38 3.70 -18.72
CA ASP A 31 3.19 4.80 -19.25
C ASP A 31 3.24 6.04 -18.33
N LEU A 32 3.30 5.80 -17.02
CA LEU A 32 3.37 6.85 -16.00
C LEU A 32 4.84 7.18 -15.69
N THR A 33 5.14 8.47 -15.46
CA THR A 33 6.48 8.93 -15.08
C THR A 33 6.55 9.14 -13.57
N PRO A 34 7.31 8.33 -12.82
CA PRO A 34 7.47 8.54 -11.39
C PRO A 34 8.30 9.80 -11.13
N THR A 35 7.84 10.62 -10.18
CA THR A 35 8.56 11.81 -9.70
C THR A 35 9.24 11.59 -8.35
N GLU A 36 9.00 10.43 -7.72
CA GLU A 36 9.71 9.96 -6.53
C GLU A 36 10.57 8.72 -6.85
N ASP A 37 11.75 8.67 -6.24
CA ASP A 37 12.72 7.57 -6.44
C ASP A 37 12.25 6.25 -5.84
N LYS A 38 11.53 6.30 -4.71
CA LYS A 38 11.22 5.12 -3.89
C LYS A 38 9.73 4.98 -3.66
N VAL A 39 9.28 3.72 -3.63
CA VAL A 39 7.96 3.38 -3.12
C VAL A 39 7.97 3.56 -1.61
N ARG A 40 6.93 4.21 -1.09
CA ARG A 40 6.72 4.45 0.33
C ARG A 40 5.57 3.60 0.82
N LEU A 41 5.63 3.20 2.08
CA LEU A 41 4.53 2.52 2.76
C LEU A 41 3.82 3.56 3.64
N VAL A 42 2.53 3.79 3.40
CA VAL A 42 1.78 4.87 4.04
C VAL A 42 0.45 4.38 4.60
N GLN A 43 -0.03 5.05 5.63
CA GLN A 43 -1.44 5.09 5.97
C GLN A 43 -2.08 6.26 5.21
N MET A 44 -3.09 5.96 4.41
CA MET A 44 -3.76 6.91 3.53
C MET A 44 -5.26 6.96 3.83
N THR A 45 -5.86 8.14 3.73
CA THR A 45 -7.31 8.37 3.76
C THR A 45 -7.71 9.20 2.53
N LEU A 46 -8.80 8.83 1.86
CA LEU A 46 -9.29 9.53 0.66
C LEU A 46 -10.51 10.39 0.96
N ARG A 47 -10.61 11.56 0.33
CA ARG A 47 -11.77 12.47 0.35
C ARG A 47 -12.94 11.93 -0.48
N HIS A 48 -12.62 11.18 -1.53
CA HIS A 48 -13.59 10.62 -2.47
C HIS A 48 -13.42 9.10 -2.59
N HIS A 49 -14.45 8.43 -3.08
CA HIS A 49 -14.38 7.02 -3.37
C HIS A 49 -13.68 6.83 -4.73
N VAL A 50 -12.53 6.16 -4.74
CA VAL A 50 -11.74 5.92 -5.95
C VAL A 50 -11.68 4.42 -6.21
N HIS A 51 -12.31 3.96 -7.30
CA HIS A 51 -12.36 2.55 -7.70
C HIS A 51 -12.76 1.55 -6.60
N HIS A 52 -11.78 0.87 -5.99
CA HIS A 52 -11.96 -0.12 -4.93
C HIS A 52 -11.52 0.39 -3.55
N PHE A 53 -11.09 1.65 -3.47
CA PHE A 53 -10.53 2.29 -2.29
C PHE A 53 -11.63 3.05 -1.54
N PRO A 54 -11.71 2.86 -0.22
CA PRO A 54 -12.78 3.46 0.56
C PRO A 54 -12.55 4.96 0.75
N LYS A 55 -13.64 5.72 0.75
CA LYS A 55 -13.69 7.12 1.21
C LYS A 55 -13.67 7.16 2.74
N ASP A 56 -12.98 8.15 3.31
CA ASP A 56 -12.95 8.48 4.76
C ASP A 56 -12.54 7.32 5.70
N ILE A 57 -11.93 6.26 5.17
CA ILE A 57 -11.45 5.12 5.95
C ILE A 57 -9.95 4.98 5.73
N PRO A 58 -9.12 5.08 6.78
CA PRO A 58 -7.69 4.86 6.68
C PRO A 58 -7.35 3.45 6.19
N PHE A 59 -6.37 3.34 5.29
CA PHE A 59 -5.83 2.06 4.86
C PHE A 59 -4.32 2.13 4.62
N ILE A 60 -3.66 0.97 4.75
CA ILE A 60 -2.23 0.85 4.44
C ILE A 60 -2.04 0.57 2.95
N ALA A 61 -1.17 1.36 2.32
CA ALA A 61 -0.85 1.24 0.91
C ALA A 61 0.63 1.44 0.63
N ALA A 62 1.11 0.81 -0.44
CA ALA A 62 2.37 1.17 -1.08
C ALA A 62 2.09 2.24 -2.13
N VAL A 63 2.83 3.34 -2.10
CA VAL A 63 2.59 4.51 -2.94
C VAL A 63 3.86 4.95 -3.64
N ARG A 64 3.71 5.45 -4.87
CA ARG A 64 4.77 6.14 -5.60
C ARG A 64 4.19 7.32 -6.37
N LYS A 65 4.74 8.51 -6.13
CA LYS A 65 4.28 9.73 -6.80
C LYS A 65 4.65 9.75 -8.28
N CYS A 66 3.70 10.16 -9.10
CA CYS A 66 3.78 10.30 -10.56
C CYS A 66 3.12 11.63 -10.97
N GLY A 67 3.86 12.74 -10.87
CA GLY A 67 3.33 14.08 -11.15
C GLY A 67 2.35 14.56 -10.07
N GLU A 68 1.15 14.98 -10.48
CA GLU A 68 0.04 15.41 -9.60
C GLU A 68 -0.83 14.24 -9.11
N SER A 69 -0.41 13.01 -9.40
CA SER A 69 -1.08 11.79 -8.99
C SER A 69 -0.10 10.82 -8.32
N GLN A 70 -0.63 9.77 -7.72
CA GLN A 70 0.14 8.70 -7.13
C GLN A 70 -0.39 7.34 -7.59
N VAL A 71 0.51 6.42 -7.89
CA VAL A 71 0.14 5.01 -8.01
C VAL A 71 0.05 4.42 -6.61
N VAL A 72 -1.12 3.92 -6.26
CA VAL A 72 -1.46 3.41 -4.94
C VAL A 72 -1.81 1.93 -5.04
N PHE A 73 -1.09 1.09 -4.30
CA PHE A 73 -1.40 -0.32 -4.13
C PHE A 73 -1.93 -0.59 -2.71
N SER A 74 -3.21 -0.92 -2.58
CA SER A 74 -3.79 -1.35 -1.31
C SER A 74 -3.36 -2.77 -0.97
N ILE A 75 -2.64 -2.93 0.14
CA ILE A 75 -2.13 -4.23 0.58
C ILE A 75 -3.28 -5.17 0.94
N LYS A 76 -4.26 -4.67 1.72
CA LYS A 76 -5.43 -5.45 2.14
C LYS A 76 -6.28 -5.91 0.96
N ARG A 77 -6.50 -5.03 -0.01
CA ARG A 77 -7.43 -5.27 -1.13
C ARG A 77 -6.73 -5.92 -2.32
N THR A 78 -5.40 -5.89 -2.36
CA THR A 78 -4.58 -6.31 -3.51
C THR A 78 -5.01 -5.63 -4.81
N LYS A 79 -5.26 -4.32 -4.73
CA LYS A 79 -5.74 -3.49 -5.86
C LYS A 79 -4.84 -2.29 -6.06
N TYR A 80 -4.71 -1.88 -7.32
CA TYR A 80 -4.03 -0.66 -7.75
C TYR A 80 -5.05 0.42 -8.12
N ALA A 81 -4.68 1.68 -7.95
CA ALA A 81 -5.31 2.82 -8.59
C ALA A 81 -4.27 3.91 -8.84
N VAL A 82 -4.54 4.76 -9.82
CA VAL A 82 -3.95 6.10 -9.87
C VAL A 82 -4.89 7.00 -9.06
N ILE A 83 -4.35 7.73 -8.09
CA ILE A 83 -5.11 8.62 -7.21
C ILE A 83 -4.54 10.02 -7.36
N GLU A 84 -5.37 10.99 -7.69
CA GLU A 84 -4.96 12.39 -7.77
C GLU A 84 -4.70 12.95 -6.36
N ASP A 85 -3.76 13.87 -6.21
CA ASP A 85 -3.43 14.47 -4.90
C ASP A 85 -4.65 15.16 -4.27
N ILE A 86 -5.58 15.68 -5.08
CA ILE A 86 -6.83 16.30 -4.62
C ILE A 86 -7.78 15.29 -3.95
N ASP A 87 -7.67 14.00 -4.27
CA ASP A 87 -8.48 12.94 -3.65
C ASP A 87 -7.90 12.48 -2.31
N ILE A 88 -6.66 12.84 -1.97
CA ILE A 88 -5.96 12.36 -0.78
C ILE A 88 -6.24 13.29 0.41
N SER A 89 -7.05 12.84 1.36
CA SER A 89 -7.36 13.58 2.59
C SER A 89 -6.17 13.64 3.55
N SER A 90 -5.48 12.51 3.74
CA SER A 90 -4.29 12.42 4.56
C SER A 90 -3.40 11.28 4.10
N GLU A 91 -2.09 11.46 4.26
CA GLU A 91 -1.06 10.48 3.94
C GLU A 91 0.04 10.58 4.98
N THR A 92 0.45 9.46 5.57
CA THR A 92 1.53 9.44 6.56
C THR A 92 2.34 8.17 6.39
N ASN A 93 3.68 8.28 6.32
CA ASN A 93 4.56 7.12 6.26
C ASN A 93 4.31 6.22 7.48
N VAL A 94 4.19 4.91 7.25
CA VAL A 94 4.14 3.98 8.36
C VAL A 94 5.53 3.88 8.99
N GLY A 95 5.58 3.86 10.31
CA GLY A 95 6.82 3.76 11.07
C GLY A 95 7.29 2.32 11.23
N LYS A 96 7.71 1.98 12.45
CA LYS A 96 8.14 0.62 12.83
C LYS A 96 6.99 -0.39 12.87
N GLU A 97 5.74 0.08 12.90
CA GLU A 97 4.56 -0.76 12.98
C GLU A 97 3.33 -0.13 12.33
N PHE A 98 2.37 -0.99 11.98
CA PHE A 98 1.05 -0.60 11.49
C PHE A 98 0.04 -1.75 11.67
N THR A 99 -1.24 -1.49 11.42
CA THR A 99 -2.31 -2.48 11.55
C THR A 99 -3.08 -2.64 10.25
N ILE A 100 -3.29 -3.89 9.81
CA ILE A 100 -4.17 -4.22 8.69
C ILE A 100 -5.21 -5.22 9.17
N SER A 101 -6.49 -4.84 9.12
CA SER A 101 -7.62 -5.71 9.50
C SER A 101 -7.49 -6.33 10.89
N GLY A 102 -7.00 -5.55 11.86
CA GLY A 102 -6.79 -6.01 13.24
C GLY A 102 -5.51 -6.83 13.46
N VAL A 103 -4.72 -7.11 12.43
CA VAL A 103 -3.40 -7.74 12.57
C VAL A 103 -2.34 -6.64 12.67
N ARG A 104 -1.57 -6.63 13.76
CA ARG A 104 -0.43 -5.73 13.93
C ARG A 104 0.77 -6.29 13.20
N TYR A 105 1.47 -5.42 12.48
CA TYR A 105 2.68 -5.71 11.74
C TYR A 105 3.82 -4.91 12.35
N VAL A 106 4.96 -5.55 12.58
CA VAL A 106 6.16 -4.90 13.10
C VAL A 106 7.31 -5.13 12.12
N GLN A 107 8.11 -4.10 11.91
CA GLN A 107 9.31 -4.18 11.09
C GLN A 107 10.27 -5.21 11.70
N SER A 108 10.53 -6.29 10.98
CA SER A 108 11.41 -7.35 11.44
C SER A 108 12.87 -7.09 11.11
N ASP A 109 13.14 -6.57 9.92
CA ASP A 109 14.47 -6.28 9.40
C ASP A 109 14.38 -5.41 8.13
N THR A 110 15.53 -5.21 7.50
CA THR A 110 15.69 -4.43 6.27
C THR A 110 16.56 -5.24 5.30
N ILE A 111 16.13 -5.36 4.05
CA ILE A 111 16.93 -5.98 2.97
C ILE A 111 17.15 -4.93 1.89
N ASN A 112 18.40 -4.65 1.53
CA ASN A 112 18.77 -3.64 0.53
C ASN A 112 18.16 -2.25 0.80
N GLY A 113 18.05 -1.87 2.07
CA GLY A 113 17.41 -0.61 2.48
C GLY A 113 15.88 -0.63 2.48
N TYR A 114 15.24 -1.74 2.13
CA TYR A 114 13.77 -1.88 2.15
C TYR A 114 13.30 -2.62 3.41
N PRO A 115 12.37 -2.04 4.20
CA PRO A 115 11.84 -2.68 5.39
C PRO A 115 10.98 -3.90 5.03
N ARG A 116 11.08 -4.94 5.87
CA ARG A 116 10.13 -6.06 5.88
C ARG A 116 9.38 -6.08 7.19
N TYR A 117 8.09 -6.35 7.12
CA TYR A 117 7.21 -6.42 8.27
C TYR A 117 6.63 -7.82 8.40
N LYS A 118 6.55 -8.29 9.64
CA LYS A 118 5.93 -9.57 9.99
C LYS A 118 4.68 -9.32 10.82
N PRO A 119 3.62 -10.11 10.63
CA PRO A 119 2.46 -10.05 11.52
C PRO A 119 2.85 -10.56 12.91
N ILE A 120 2.44 -9.85 13.94
CA ILE A 120 2.51 -10.30 15.33
C ILE A 120 1.10 -10.57 15.84
N LYS A 121 0.94 -11.68 16.55
CA LYS A 121 -0.33 -12.06 17.18
C LYS A 121 -0.46 -11.40 18.54
#